data_AF-A0A7W7H4P0-F1
#
_entry.id   AF-A0A7W7H4P0-F1
#
_cell.length_a   1.000
_cell.length_b   1.000
_cell.length_c   1.000
_cell.angle_alpha   90.00
_cell.angle_beta   90.00
_cell.angle_gamma   90.00
#
_symmetry.space_group_name_H-M   'P 1'
#
loop_
_entity.id
_entity.type
_entity.pdbx_description
1 polymer ?
#
loop_
_entity_poly.entity_id
_entity_poly.type
_entity_poly.pdbx_seq_one_letter_code
_entity_poly.pdbx_strand_id
1 'polypeptide(L)'
;MLDAGYETPRIAWLLRDLPVEILGRMRSDRVLRRPTPPRIYNPEGGRPAKHGGEFIFGDPATWDVERAVTHTDTRLYGQVLAQAWDRLHPRLTRRAAWVGHDEPLPIIEGTVIRLTVDHLPSRGEPKPLWLWWSKVDATNADVDRCWQAFLRRFDVEHTFRLLKQTLGWTAPQLREPAAANRWTWLVIAAHTQLRLARPLAQDLRRPWERPMAPERLTPARVRRGFRKLRATSGSPAHAPKPSRPGPGRPPGSRNQQPAARHDVGLILVTGQAHQRPTHHKKGTKPRRTG
;
A
#
# COMPACT_ATOMS: atom_id res chain seq x y z
N MET A 1 0.19 2.25 -7.16
CA MET A 1 -0.65 1.04 -7.07
C MET A 1 -1.35 1.00 -5.72
N LEU A 2 -2.63 0.64 -5.67
CA LEU A 2 -3.46 0.75 -4.47
C LEU A 2 -4.31 -0.51 -4.25
N ASP A 3 -4.62 -0.84 -2.99
CA ASP A 3 -5.57 -1.90 -2.66
C ASP A 3 -7.02 -1.35 -2.57
N ALA A 4 -8.01 -2.24 -2.43
CA ALA A 4 -9.43 -1.89 -2.48
C ALA A 4 -9.92 -0.93 -1.38
N GLY A 5 -9.09 -0.67 -0.35
CA GLY A 5 -9.38 0.29 0.71
C GLY A 5 -9.19 1.76 0.30
N TYR A 6 -8.58 2.02 -0.87
CA TYR A 6 -8.36 3.37 -1.37
C TYR A 6 -9.41 3.75 -2.42
N GLU A 7 -9.81 5.02 -2.44
CA GLU A 7 -10.64 5.60 -3.50
C GLU A 7 -9.76 5.97 -4.70
N THR A 8 -9.41 4.97 -5.52
CA THR A 8 -8.46 5.08 -6.64
C THR A 8 -8.78 6.26 -7.59
N PRO A 9 -10.03 6.50 -8.02
CA PRO A 9 -10.34 7.63 -8.91
C PRO A 9 -10.12 8.99 -8.24
N ARG A 10 -10.34 9.11 -6.92
CA ARG A 10 -10.05 10.35 -6.19
C ARG A 10 -8.55 10.65 -6.18
N ILE A 11 -7.71 9.64 -5.96
CA ILE A 11 -6.25 9.81 -5.97
C ILE A 11 -5.79 10.19 -7.38
N ALA A 12 -6.36 9.59 -8.44
CA ALA A 12 -6.08 10.00 -9.82
C ALA A 12 -6.46 11.48 -10.07
N TRP A 13 -7.60 11.93 -9.57
CA TRP A 13 -8.00 13.34 -9.66
C TRP A 13 -7.04 14.29 -8.94
N LEU A 14 -6.59 13.91 -7.74
CA LEU A 14 -5.69 14.74 -6.93
C LEU A 14 -4.28 14.85 -7.52
N LEU A 15 -3.88 13.88 -8.36
CA LEU A 15 -2.55 13.82 -8.98
C LEU A 15 -2.61 14.05 -10.49
N ARG A 16 -3.69 14.65 -11.00
CA ARG A 16 -3.96 14.79 -12.45
C ARG A 16 -2.97 15.72 -13.16
N ASP A 17 -2.29 16.57 -12.40
CA ASP A 17 -1.25 17.51 -12.83
C ASP A 17 0.15 16.90 -12.83
N LEU A 18 0.30 15.66 -12.35
CA LEU A 18 1.57 14.94 -12.32
C LEU A 18 1.61 13.85 -13.41
N PRO A 19 2.80 13.50 -13.94
CA PRO A 19 2.96 12.45 -14.94
C PRO A 19 2.91 11.05 -14.28
N VAL A 20 1.83 10.75 -13.55
CA VAL A 20 1.65 9.50 -12.81
C VAL A 20 0.39 8.77 -13.24
N GLU A 21 0.47 7.44 -13.27
CA GLU A 21 -0.67 6.57 -13.54
C GLU A 21 -1.09 5.87 -12.26
N ILE A 22 -2.39 5.87 -12.00
CA ILE A 22 -2.96 5.24 -10.81
C ILE A 22 -3.63 3.93 -11.22
N LEU A 23 -3.08 2.84 -10.70
CA LEU A 23 -3.68 1.51 -10.75
C LEU A 23 -4.15 1.12 -9.35
N GLY A 24 -5.39 0.66 -9.21
CA GLY A 24 -5.91 0.21 -7.92
C GLY A 24 -6.94 -0.90 -8.04
N ARG A 25 -7.00 -1.75 -7.02
CA ARG A 25 -8.05 -2.76 -6.91
C ARG A 25 -9.40 -2.10 -6.62
N MET A 26 -10.44 -2.58 -7.27
CA MET A 26 -11.82 -2.24 -6.95
C MET A 26 -12.51 -3.42 -6.27
N ARG A 27 -13.51 -3.12 -5.44
CA ARG A 27 -14.39 -4.16 -4.89
C ARG A 27 -15.27 -4.73 -6.00
N SER A 28 -15.63 -6.01 -5.89
CA SER A 28 -16.43 -6.72 -6.89
C SER A 28 -17.91 -6.30 -6.93
N ASP A 29 -18.38 -5.52 -5.96
CA ASP A 29 -19.75 -5.02 -5.85
C ASP A 29 -19.94 -3.62 -6.46
N ARG A 30 -18.93 -3.12 -7.20
CA ARG A 30 -18.96 -1.76 -7.75
C ARG A 30 -19.81 -1.70 -9.02
N VAL A 31 -20.48 -0.56 -9.16
CA VAL A 31 -21.19 -0.14 -10.38
C VAL A 31 -20.49 1.10 -10.91
N LEU A 32 -20.05 1.04 -12.16
CA LEU A 32 -19.52 2.18 -12.89
C LEU A 32 -20.52 2.67 -13.94
N ARG A 33 -20.21 3.83 -14.52
CA ARG A 33 -20.98 4.47 -15.58
C ARG A 33 -20.12 4.56 -16.82
N ARG A 34 -20.80 4.51 -17.97
CA ARG A 34 -20.23 4.82 -19.27
C ARG A 34 -20.21 6.32 -19.53
N PRO A 35 -19.44 6.77 -20.54
CA PRO A 35 -19.57 8.11 -21.08
C PRO A 35 -21.02 8.41 -21.46
N THR A 36 -21.39 9.68 -21.41
CA THR A 36 -22.73 10.10 -21.83
C THR A 36 -22.89 9.79 -23.32
N PRO A 37 -23.99 9.14 -23.75
CA PRO A 37 -24.24 8.94 -25.17
C PRO A 37 -24.37 10.28 -25.91
N PRO A 38 -24.14 10.32 -27.24
CA PRO A 38 -24.36 11.53 -28.03
C PRO A 38 -25.74 12.14 -27.75
N ARG A 39 -25.80 13.47 -27.66
CA ARG A 39 -27.06 14.16 -27.38
C ARG A 39 -28.04 13.95 -28.52
N ILE A 40 -29.15 13.30 -28.22
CA ILE A 40 -30.33 13.27 -29.08
C ILE A 40 -31.19 14.48 -28.71
N TYR A 41 -31.59 15.28 -29.70
CA TYR A 41 -32.49 16.42 -29.47
C TYR A 41 -33.83 15.89 -28.96
N ASN A 42 -34.29 16.42 -27.83
CA ASN A 42 -35.63 16.15 -27.30
C ASN A 42 -36.48 17.43 -27.41
N PRO A 43 -37.54 17.44 -28.24
CA PRO A 43 -38.41 18.60 -28.41
C PRO A 43 -39.17 19.01 -27.13
N GLU A 44 -39.36 18.09 -26.17
CA GLU A 44 -39.96 18.39 -24.86
C GLU A 44 -38.99 19.07 -23.87
N GLY A 45 -37.74 19.26 -24.29
CA GLY A 45 -36.68 19.77 -23.43
C GLY A 45 -36.18 18.73 -22.43
N GLY A 46 -35.35 19.18 -21.49
CA GLY A 46 -34.78 18.33 -20.44
C GLY A 46 -33.27 18.51 -20.28
N ARG A 47 -32.78 18.25 -19.06
CA ARG A 47 -31.36 18.29 -18.75
C ARG A 47 -30.66 17.10 -19.44
N PRO A 48 -29.58 17.33 -20.21
CA PRO A 48 -28.80 16.24 -20.78
C PRO A 48 -28.31 15.27 -19.70
N ALA A 49 -28.31 13.98 -20.03
CA ALA A 49 -27.71 12.97 -19.17
C ALA A 49 -26.24 13.32 -18.90
N LYS A 50 -25.77 13.05 -17.68
CA LYS A 50 -24.35 13.21 -17.29
C LYS A 50 -23.57 11.89 -17.36
N HIS A 51 -24.28 10.78 -17.38
CA HIS A 51 -23.74 9.43 -17.34
C HIS A 51 -24.48 8.57 -18.36
N GLY A 52 -23.77 7.66 -19.00
CA GLY A 52 -24.38 6.59 -19.80
C GLY A 52 -24.85 5.43 -18.93
N GLY A 53 -25.08 4.29 -19.61
CA GLY A 53 -25.52 3.03 -19.00
C GLY A 53 -24.59 2.52 -17.91
N GLU A 54 -25.13 1.65 -17.05
CA GLU A 54 -24.41 1.05 -15.93
C GLU A 54 -23.52 -0.10 -16.37
N PHE A 55 -22.32 -0.19 -15.78
CA PHE A 55 -21.43 -1.33 -15.87
C PHE A 55 -21.34 -1.94 -14.47
N ILE A 56 -21.99 -3.08 -14.26
CA ILE A 56 -22.13 -3.72 -12.96
C ILE A 56 -21.16 -4.89 -12.90
N PHE A 57 -20.18 -4.85 -11.99
CA PHE A 57 -19.14 -5.89 -11.90
C PHE A 57 -19.69 -7.30 -11.57
N GLY A 58 -20.87 -7.36 -10.96
CA GLY A 58 -21.55 -8.62 -10.64
C GLY A 58 -22.50 -9.14 -11.72
N ASP A 59 -22.73 -8.38 -12.80
CA ASP A 59 -23.72 -8.72 -13.83
C ASP A 59 -23.10 -8.66 -15.24
N PRO A 60 -22.69 -9.81 -15.81
CA PRO A 60 -22.12 -9.90 -17.15
C PRO A 60 -23.03 -9.39 -18.27
N ALA A 61 -24.36 -9.39 -18.09
CA ALA A 61 -25.28 -8.87 -19.11
C ALA A 61 -25.12 -7.34 -19.30
N THR A 62 -24.51 -6.67 -18.33
CA THR A 62 -24.18 -5.24 -18.42
C THR A 62 -22.81 -4.97 -19.02
N TRP A 63 -22.01 -6.00 -19.31
CA TRP A 63 -20.69 -5.83 -19.90
C TRP A 63 -20.86 -5.72 -21.41
N ASP A 64 -20.30 -4.66 -21.99
CA ASP A 64 -20.29 -4.48 -23.45
C ASP A 64 -19.05 -5.18 -24.03
N VAL A 65 -18.80 -5.01 -25.33
CA VAL A 65 -17.60 -5.52 -26.00
C VAL A 65 -16.33 -5.07 -25.27
N GLU A 66 -15.44 -6.02 -25.02
CA GLU A 66 -14.14 -5.76 -24.43
C GLU A 66 -13.28 -4.88 -25.35
N ARG A 67 -12.61 -3.89 -24.76
CA ARG A 67 -11.61 -3.09 -25.46
C ARG A 67 -10.36 -3.90 -25.79
N ALA A 68 -9.96 -4.76 -24.86
CA ALA A 68 -8.77 -5.59 -24.96
C ALA A 68 -8.99 -6.88 -24.17
N VAL A 69 -8.48 -7.99 -24.72
CA VAL A 69 -8.50 -9.30 -24.08
C VAL A 69 -7.10 -9.92 -24.26
N THR A 70 -6.49 -10.35 -23.16
CA THR A 70 -5.22 -11.07 -23.18
C THR A 70 -5.32 -12.39 -22.42
N HIS A 71 -4.58 -13.38 -22.92
CA HIS A 71 -4.37 -14.66 -22.27
C HIS A 71 -2.88 -14.81 -22.00
N THR A 72 -2.50 -15.07 -20.76
CA THR A 72 -1.10 -15.28 -20.39
C THR A 72 -0.97 -16.49 -19.49
N ASP A 73 -0.17 -17.47 -19.89
CA ASP A 73 0.14 -18.61 -19.04
C ASP A 73 1.14 -18.22 -17.95
N THR A 74 0.83 -18.60 -16.72
CA THR A 74 1.68 -18.34 -15.57
C THR A 74 1.91 -19.60 -14.76
N ARG A 75 3.14 -19.74 -14.25
CA ARG A 75 3.54 -20.88 -13.42
C ARG A 75 2.73 -21.00 -12.11
N LEU A 76 2.23 -19.88 -11.57
CA LEU A 76 1.60 -19.84 -10.25
C LEU A 76 0.07 -19.83 -10.28
N TYR A 77 -0.52 -19.35 -11.36
CA TYR A 77 -1.96 -19.13 -11.44
C TYR A 77 -2.62 -19.90 -12.59
N GLY A 78 -1.83 -20.63 -13.39
CA GLY A 78 -2.28 -21.19 -14.66
C GLY A 78 -2.46 -20.08 -15.68
N GLN A 79 -3.43 -20.24 -16.57
CA GLN A 79 -3.82 -19.22 -17.52
C GLN A 79 -4.47 -18.03 -16.79
N VAL A 80 -4.00 -16.84 -17.10
CA VAL A 80 -4.59 -15.57 -16.67
C VAL A 80 -5.34 -15.01 -17.87
N LEU A 81 -6.64 -14.84 -17.72
CA LEU A 81 -7.48 -14.09 -18.65
C LEU A 81 -7.67 -12.68 -18.10
N ALA A 82 -7.21 -11.69 -18.86
CA ALA A 82 -7.44 -10.28 -18.58
C ALA A 82 -8.39 -9.67 -19.62
N GLN A 83 -9.51 -9.14 -19.16
CA GLN A 83 -10.51 -8.46 -19.98
C GLN A 83 -10.58 -7.00 -19.56
N ALA A 84 -10.57 -6.08 -20.51
CA ALA A 84 -10.59 -4.65 -20.22
C ALA A 84 -11.77 -3.93 -20.89
N TRP A 85 -12.36 -2.99 -20.15
CA TRP A 85 -13.39 -2.07 -20.64
C TRP A 85 -12.96 -0.64 -20.34
N ASP A 86 -13.12 0.22 -21.33
CA ASP A 86 -12.53 1.55 -21.33
C ASP A 86 -13.55 2.66 -21.03
N ARG A 87 -13.03 3.82 -20.63
CA ARG A 87 -13.78 5.05 -20.34
C ARG A 87 -14.90 4.86 -19.32
N LEU A 88 -14.70 3.97 -18.36
CA LEU A 88 -15.63 3.74 -17.26
C LEU A 88 -15.28 4.64 -16.06
N HIS A 89 -16.29 5.21 -15.41
CA HIS A 89 -16.11 6.09 -14.26
C HIS A 89 -17.10 5.79 -13.13
N PRO A 90 -16.69 5.99 -11.86
CA PRO A 90 -17.64 5.92 -10.75
C PRO A 90 -18.64 7.08 -10.83
N ARG A 91 -19.89 6.83 -10.44
CA ARG A 91 -20.83 7.91 -10.16
C ARG A 91 -20.47 8.55 -8.81
N LEU A 92 -19.78 9.68 -8.85
CA LEU A 92 -19.41 10.42 -7.65
C LEU A 92 -20.63 11.04 -6.97
N THR A 93 -20.56 11.15 -5.65
CA THR A 93 -21.53 11.85 -4.81
C THR A 93 -20.79 12.76 -3.83
N ARG A 94 -21.43 13.80 -3.30
CA ARG A 94 -20.86 14.70 -2.28
C ARG A 94 -20.84 14.03 -0.90
N ARG A 95 -20.08 12.94 -0.80
CA ARG A 95 -19.90 12.10 0.40
C ARG A 95 -18.44 11.66 0.49
N ALA A 96 -18.04 11.17 1.66
CA ALA A 96 -16.70 10.66 1.92
C ALA A 96 -15.60 11.63 1.42
N ALA A 97 -14.77 11.19 0.46
CA ALA A 97 -13.64 11.97 -0.04
C ALA A 97 -14.01 13.23 -0.86
N TRP A 98 -15.31 13.47 -1.07
CA TRP A 98 -15.85 14.58 -1.86
C TRP A 98 -16.78 15.52 -1.06
N VAL A 99 -16.78 15.44 0.28
CA VAL A 99 -17.65 16.29 1.13
C VAL A 99 -17.32 17.78 0.99
N GLY A 100 -16.03 18.14 1.03
CA GLY A 100 -15.58 19.54 0.91
C GLY A 100 -15.19 19.91 -0.52
N HIS A 101 -15.84 19.34 -1.53
CA HIS A 101 -15.59 19.69 -2.93
C HIS A 101 -16.69 20.63 -3.44
N ASP A 102 -16.32 21.89 -3.65
CA ASP A 102 -17.26 22.97 -3.94
C ASP A 102 -17.63 23.05 -5.43
N GLU A 103 -16.75 22.55 -6.31
CA GLU A 103 -16.96 22.52 -7.76
C GLU A 103 -17.94 21.40 -8.20
N PRO A 104 -18.42 21.45 -9.47
CA PRO A 104 -19.14 20.33 -10.06
C PRO A 104 -18.33 19.04 -9.99
N LEU A 105 -18.93 17.97 -9.43
CA LEU A 105 -18.25 16.68 -9.33
C LEU A 105 -17.74 16.22 -10.70
N PRO A 106 -16.47 15.86 -10.82
CA PRO A 106 -15.89 15.53 -12.11
C PRO A 106 -16.33 14.16 -12.62
N ILE A 107 -16.11 13.94 -13.92
CA ILE A 107 -16.09 12.63 -14.54
C ILE A 107 -14.63 12.19 -14.62
N ILE A 108 -14.31 11.06 -14.00
CA ILE A 108 -12.95 10.53 -13.93
C ILE A 108 -12.97 9.18 -14.63
N GLU A 109 -12.78 9.23 -15.93
CA GLU A 109 -12.71 8.05 -16.80
C GLU A 109 -11.45 7.25 -16.50
N GLY A 110 -11.55 5.94 -16.67
CA GLY A 110 -10.41 5.04 -16.64
C GLY A 110 -10.78 3.66 -17.19
N THR A 111 -9.78 2.82 -17.32
CA THR A 111 -9.92 1.45 -17.79
C THR A 111 -10.19 0.52 -16.61
N VAL A 112 -11.24 -0.28 -16.70
CA VAL A 112 -11.46 -1.42 -15.79
C VAL A 112 -10.83 -2.65 -16.39
N ILE A 113 -10.07 -3.39 -15.58
CA ILE A 113 -9.47 -4.67 -15.96
C ILE A 113 -9.99 -5.76 -15.02
N ARG A 114 -10.65 -6.77 -15.57
CA ARG A 114 -11.05 -7.99 -14.86
C ARG A 114 -10.01 -9.06 -15.10
N LEU A 115 -9.57 -9.70 -14.02
CA LEU A 115 -8.63 -10.82 -14.06
C LEU A 115 -9.31 -12.07 -13.52
N THR A 116 -9.26 -13.14 -14.30
CA THR A 116 -9.60 -14.50 -13.89
C THR A 116 -8.41 -15.41 -14.10
N VAL A 117 -8.26 -16.39 -13.21
CA VAL A 117 -7.13 -17.33 -13.23
C VAL A 117 -7.63 -18.75 -13.00
N ASP A 118 -6.91 -19.74 -13.52
CA ASP A 118 -7.29 -21.14 -13.37
C ASP A 118 -7.22 -21.60 -11.91
N HIS A 119 -6.19 -21.18 -11.17
CA HIS A 119 -6.01 -21.60 -9.78
C HIS A 119 -5.24 -20.58 -8.94
N LEU A 120 -5.37 -20.70 -7.62
CA LEU A 120 -4.56 -19.98 -6.65
C LEU A 120 -3.50 -20.90 -6.03
N PRO A 121 -2.28 -20.41 -5.75
CA PRO A 121 -1.28 -21.19 -5.02
C PRO A 121 -1.76 -21.71 -3.65
N SER A 122 -2.72 -21.01 -3.03
CA SER A 122 -3.34 -21.41 -1.76
C SER A 122 -4.42 -22.50 -1.91
N ARG A 123 -4.71 -22.96 -3.15
CA ARG A 123 -5.78 -23.91 -3.48
C ARG A 123 -7.20 -23.45 -3.14
N GLY A 124 -7.39 -22.15 -2.89
CA GLY A 124 -8.72 -21.56 -2.76
C GLY A 124 -9.38 -21.34 -4.11
N GLU A 125 -10.71 -21.18 -4.10
CA GLU A 125 -11.48 -20.82 -5.30
C GLU A 125 -11.01 -19.47 -5.87
N PRO A 126 -10.60 -19.41 -7.15
CA PRO A 126 -10.10 -18.18 -7.77
C PRO A 126 -11.27 -17.22 -8.07
N LYS A 127 -11.50 -16.27 -7.18
CA LYS A 127 -12.48 -15.19 -7.43
C LYS A 127 -11.90 -14.14 -8.38
N PRO A 128 -12.70 -13.60 -9.32
CA PRO A 128 -12.25 -12.54 -10.22
C PRO A 128 -11.72 -11.33 -9.45
N LEU A 129 -10.62 -10.77 -9.93
CA LEU A 129 -10.04 -9.54 -9.41
C LEU A 129 -10.35 -8.40 -10.38
N TRP A 130 -10.84 -7.28 -9.83
CA TRP A 130 -11.13 -6.08 -10.59
C TRP A 130 -10.10 -5.00 -10.28
N LEU A 131 -9.50 -4.44 -11.32
CA LEU A 131 -8.60 -3.30 -11.28
C LEU A 131 -9.23 -2.13 -12.00
N TRP A 132 -8.87 -0.91 -11.58
CA TRP A 132 -9.12 0.32 -12.29
C TRP A 132 -7.80 1.04 -12.50
N TRP A 133 -7.55 1.44 -13.74
CA TRP A 133 -6.38 2.17 -14.18
C TRP A 133 -6.80 3.54 -14.70
N SER A 134 -6.08 4.60 -14.30
CA SER A 134 -6.46 5.99 -14.55
C SER A 134 -6.28 6.47 -15.99
N LYS A 135 -5.84 5.60 -16.91
CA LYS A 135 -5.75 5.90 -18.33
C LYS A 135 -6.88 5.22 -19.09
N VAL A 136 -7.11 5.75 -20.29
CA VAL A 136 -8.06 5.25 -21.26
C VAL A 136 -7.33 4.77 -22.51
N ASP A 137 -8.07 4.22 -23.46
CA ASP A 137 -7.62 3.68 -24.74
C ASP A 137 -6.60 2.54 -24.58
N ALA A 138 -6.79 1.70 -23.55
CA ALA A 138 -5.86 0.62 -23.18
C ALA A 138 -5.56 -0.34 -24.35
N THR A 139 -4.27 -0.62 -24.56
CA THR A 139 -3.79 -1.67 -25.45
C THR A 139 -3.66 -3.00 -24.71
N ASN A 140 -3.52 -4.12 -25.44
CA ASN A 140 -3.20 -5.42 -24.83
C ASN A 140 -1.94 -5.36 -23.95
N ALA A 141 -0.90 -4.63 -24.41
CA ALA A 141 0.34 -4.46 -23.65
C ALA A 141 0.12 -3.67 -22.35
N ASP A 142 -0.77 -2.68 -22.35
CA ASP A 142 -1.12 -1.94 -21.14
C ASP A 142 -1.86 -2.81 -20.13
N VAL A 143 -2.80 -3.62 -20.60
CA VAL A 143 -3.55 -4.57 -19.76
C VAL A 143 -2.58 -5.52 -19.08
N ASP A 144 -1.64 -6.09 -19.84
CA ASP A 144 -0.63 -7.01 -19.30
C ASP A 144 0.32 -6.33 -18.31
N ARG A 145 0.82 -5.15 -18.65
CA ARG A 145 1.65 -4.34 -17.75
C ARG A 145 0.91 -4.04 -16.44
N CYS A 146 -0.37 -3.67 -16.51
CA CYS A 146 -1.16 -3.31 -15.33
C CYS A 146 -1.30 -4.48 -14.36
N TRP A 147 -1.76 -5.65 -14.82
CA TRP A 147 -1.95 -6.76 -13.89
C TRP A 147 -0.63 -7.31 -13.36
N GLN A 148 0.41 -7.36 -14.19
CA GLN A 148 1.74 -7.79 -13.75
C GLN A 148 2.34 -6.83 -12.72
N ALA A 149 2.17 -5.52 -12.93
CA ALA A 149 2.55 -4.53 -11.93
C ALA A 149 1.78 -4.76 -10.62
N PHE A 150 0.47 -5.02 -10.69
CA PHE A 150 -0.35 -5.26 -9.50
C PHE A 150 0.15 -6.45 -8.66
N LEU A 151 0.76 -7.47 -9.27
CA LEU A 151 1.39 -8.57 -8.52
C LEU A 151 2.54 -8.10 -7.62
N ARG A 152 3.21 -7.00 -7.94
CA ARG A 152 4.27 -6.38 -7.10
C ARG A 152 3.71 -5.63 -5.89
N ARG A 153 2.39 -5.43 -5.80
CA ARG A 153 1.76 -4.75 -4.65
C ARG A 153 2.13 -5.42 -3.32
N PHE A 154 2.24 -6.74 -3.31
CA PHE A 154 2.52 -7.49 -2.09
C PHE A 154 3.98 -7.37 -1.63
N ASP A 155 4.87 -6.77 -2.42
CA ASP A 155 6.26 -6.50 -2.01
C ASP A 155 6.33 -5.52 -0.83
N VAL A 156 5.34 -4.65 -0.67
CA VAL A 156 5.24 -3.74 0.50
C VAL A 156 5.03 -4.52 1.80
N GLU A 157 4.25 -5.61 1.76
CA GLU A 157 3.99 -6.44 2.95
C GLU A 157 5.27 -7.18 3.38
N HIS A 158 6.01 -7.70 2.41
CA HIS A 158 7.35 -8.27 2.66
C HIS A 158 8.30 -7.22 3.25
N THR A 159 8.22 -5.98 2.78
CA THR A 159 9.01 -4.87 3.31
C THR A 159 8.63 -4.59 4.76
N PHE A 160 7.34 -4.42 5.08
CA PHE A 160 6.89 -4.23 6.47
C PHE A 160 7.30 -5.38 7.38
N ARG A 161 7.21 -6.63 6.91
CA ARG A 161 7.67 -7.80 7.66
C ARG A 161 9.16 -7.71 7.98
N LEU A 162 9.99 -7.36 6.99
CA LEU A 162 11.43 -7.15 7.18
C LEU A 162 11.69 -6.04 8.22
N LEU A 163 11.04 -4.89 8.07
CA LEU A 163 11.25 -3.74 8.97
C LEU A 163 10.92 -4.13 10.42
N LYS A 164 9.77 -4.79 10.64
CA LYS A 164 9.33 -5.20 11.98
C LYS A 164 10.20 -6.31 12.58
N GLN A 165 10.40 -7.40 11.84
CA GLN A 165 10.98 -8.64 12.38
C GLN A 165 12.51 -8.64 12.35
N THR A 166 13.13 -7.98 11.37
CA THR A 166 14.59 -8.05 11.16
C THR A 166 15.29 -6.76 11.54
N LEU A 167 14.70 -5.61 11.21
CA LEU A 167 15.28 -4.30 11.54
C LEU A 167 14.78 -3.73 12.88
N GLY A 168 13.87 -4.44 13.56
CA GLY A 168 13.42 -4.08 14.90
C GLY A 168 12.56 -2.82 14.94
N TRP A 169 11.79 -2.52 13.89
CA TRP A 169 10.95 -1.32 13.84
C TRP A 169 10.05 -1.16 15.07
N THR A 170 9.51 -2.27 15.56
CA THR A 170 8.63 -2.34 16.74
C THR A 170 9.31 -2.84 18.00
N ALA A 171 10.65 -2.99 17.99
CA ALA A 171 11.40 -3.54 19.13
C ALA A 171 11.62 -2.53 20.28
N PRO A 172 11.94 -1.24 20.05
CA PRO A 172 12.27 -0.35 21.16
C PRO A 172 11.02 0.16 21.87
N GLN A 173 11.09 0.25 23.20
CA GLN A 173 10.04 0.80 24.06
C GLN A 173 10.23 2.31 24.24
N LEU A 174 10.00 3.06 23.16
CA LEU A 174 10.17 4.51 23.12
C LEU A 174 8.98 5.20 23.80
N ARG A 175 9.26 6.14 24.70
CA ARG A 175 8.22 6.83 25.50
C ARG A 175 7.64 8.06 24.80
N GLU A 176 8.42 8.70 23.95
CA GLU A 176 8.02 9.93 23.26
C GLU A 176 7.64 9.66 21.80
N PRO A 177 6.53 10.23 21.30
CA PRO A 177 6.14 10.12 19.89
C PRO A 177 7.23 10.60 18.93
N ALA A 178 7.92 11.69 19.27
CA ALA A 178 9.02 12.22 18.47
C ALA A 178 10.20 11.23 18.37
N ALA A 179 10.50 10.49 19.45
CA ALA A 179 11.51 9.44 19.43
C ALA A 179 11.08 8.25 18.55
N ALA A 180 9.81 7.86 18.59
CA ALA A 180 9.27 6.82 17.70
C ALA A 180 9.33 7.21 16.21
N ASN A 181 9.07 8.49 15.89
CA ASN A 181 9.25 9.01 14.54
C ASN A 181 10.71 8.95 14.09
N ARG A 182 11.65 9.40 14.93
CA ARG A 182 13.10 9.30 14.64
C ARG A 182 13.54 7.85 14.45
N TRP A 183 13.06 6.93 15.27
CA TRP A 183 13.35 5.50 15.11
C TRP A 183 12.85 4.95 13.78
N THR A 184 11.65 5.34 13.35
CA THR A 184 11.12 4.96 12.03
C THR A 184 12.04 5.44 10.90
N TRP A 185 12.53 6.69 10.97
CA TRP A 185 13.49 7.20 10.00
C TRP A 185 14.82 6.44 10.00
N LEU A 186 15.34 6.06 11.16
CA LEU A 186 16.55 5.23 11.25
C LEU A 186 16.36 3.86 10.60
N VAL A 187 15.20 3.24 10.80
CA VAL A 187 14.85 1.95 10.19
C VAL A 187 14.73 2.08 8.67
N ILE A 188 14.11 3.14 8.17
CA ILE A 188 14.03 3.44 6.73
C ILE A 188 15.43 3.67 6.16
N ALA A 189 16.26 4.47 6.81
CA ALA A 189 17.65 4.70 6.38
C ALA A 189 18.46 3.40 6.34
N ALA A 190 18.35 2.54 7.35
CA ALA A 190 18.98 1.22 7.36
C ALA A 190 18.48 0.33 6.21
N HIS A 191 17.17 0.32 5.94
CA HIS A 191 16.61 -0.41 4.80
C HIS A 191 17.18 0.10 3.47
N THR A 192 17.26 1.42 3.28
CA THR A 192 17.85 2.04 2.09
C THR A 192 19.33 1.69 1.95
N GLN A 193 20.12 1.73 3.03
CA GLN A 193 21.53 1.30 3.02
C GLN A 193 21.68 -0.16 2.58
N LEU A 194 20.82 -1.06 3.08
CA LEU A 194 20.84 -2.47 2.67
C LEU A 194 20.46 -2.66 1.19
N ARG A 195 19.56 -1.83 0.66
CA ARG A 195 19.20 -1.86 -0.77
C ARG A 195 20.37 -1.37 -1.64
N LEU A 196 21.01 -0.27 -1.27
CA LEU A 196 22.13 0.31 -2.00
C LEU A 196 23.39 -0.54 -1.92
N ALA A 197 23.62 -1.24 -0.81
CA ALA A 197 24.77 -2.12 -0.63
C ALA A 197 24.64 -3.49 -1.33
N ARG A 198 23.48 -3.80 -1.94
CA ARG A 198 23.25 -5.08 -2.63
C ARG A 198 24.38 -5.48 -3.59
N PRO A 199 24.79 -4.65 -4.58
CA PRO A 199 25.82 -5.05 -5.54
C PRO A 199 27.20 -5.28 -4.90
N LEU A 200 27.43 -4.78 -3.70
CA LEU A 200 28.69 -4.93 -2.97
C LEU A 200 28.69 -6.16 -2.05
N ALA A 201 27.52 -6.72 -1.75
CA ALA A 201 27.37 -7.74 -0.73
C ALA A 201 27.66 -9.14 -1.27
N GLN A 202 28.56 -9.85 -0.60
CA GLN A 202 28.71 -11.29 -0.77
C GLN A 202 27.51 -12.02 -0.13
N ASP A 203 26.97 -13.06 -0.80
CA ASP A 203 25.88 -13.87 -0.24
C ASP A 203 26.40 -14.79 0.88
N LEU A 204 26.40 -14.28 2.11
CA LEU A 204 26.65 -15.07 3.32
C LEU A 204 25.41 -15.91 3.69
N ARG A 205 25.12 -16.89 2.83
CA ARG A 205 24.00 -17.81 2.94
C ARG A 205 24.21 -18.85 4.05
N ARG A 206 23.12 -19.35 4.61
CA ARG A 206 23.12 -20.52 5.48
C ARG A 206 23.26 -21.79 4.62
N PRO A 207 23.68 -22.94 5.18
CA PRO A 207 23.90 -24.15 4.39
C PRO A 207 22.68 -24.62 3.58
N TRP A 208 21.48 -24.56 4.17
CA TRP A 208 20.21 -24.98 3.55
C TRP A 208 19.58 -23.93 2.62
N GLU A 209 20.17 -22.74 2.53
CA GLU A 209 19.66 -21.67 1.72
C GLU A 209 20.14 -21.78 0.28
N ARG A 210 19.20 -21.70 -0.68
CA ARG A 210 19.56 -21.70 -2.11
C ARG A 210 20.45 -20.50 -2.44
N PRO A 211 21.47 -20.69 -3.31
CA PRO A 211 22.26 -19.59 -3.86
C PRO A 211 21.36 -18.58 -4.58
N MET A 212 21.74 -17.31 -4.50
CA MET A 212 21.08 -16.23 -5.23
C MET A 212 22.13 -15.43 -5.99
N ALA A 213 21.79 -15.03 -7.22
CA ALA A 213 22.61 -14.11 -7.97
C ALA A 213 22.68 -12.73 -7.25
N PRO A 214 23.83 -12.02 -7.32
CA PRO A 214 24.06 -10.79 -6.54
C PRO A 214 22.94 -9.73 -6.68
N GLU A 215 22.42 -9.55 -7.89
CA GLU A 215 21.35 -8.60 -8.23
C GLU A 215 20.00 -8.94 -7.60
N ARG A 216 19.83 -10.19 -7.17
CA ARG A 216 18.60 -10.71 -6.56
C ARG A 216 18.67 -10.79 -5.03
N LEU A 217 19.81 -10.49 -4.41
CA LEU A 217 19.96 -10.62 -2.96
C LEU A 217 18.92 -9.79 -2.20
N THR A 218 18.21 -10.45 -1.29
CA THR A 218 17.22 -9.78 -0.45
C THR A 218 17.92 -8.91 0.60
N PRO A 219 17.28 -7.83 1.08
CA PRO A 219 17.87 -6.98 2.12
C PRO A 219 18.30 -7.77 3.38
N ALA A 220 17.57 -8.85 3.72
CA ALA A 220 17.93 -9.72 4.83
C ALA A 220 19.23 -10.50 4.59
N ARG A 221 19.51 -10.95 3.34
CA ARG A 221 20.78 -11.58 2.96
C ARG A 221 21.91 -10.57 3.00
N VAL A 222 21.71 -9.40 2.40
CA VAL A 222 22.70 -8.30 2.39
C VAL A 222 23.08 -7.92 3.82
N ARG A 223 22.11 -7.80 4.73
CA ARG A 223 22.35 -7.47 6.15
C ARG A 223 23.38 -8.37 6.83
N ARG A 224 23.46 -9.66 6.48
CA ARG A 224 24.42 -10.59 7.11
C ARG A 224 25.87 -10.25 6.74
N GLY A 225 26.09 -9.84 5.50
CA GLY A 225 27.40 -9.38 5.01
C GLY A 225 27.68 -7.91 5.30
N PHE A 226 26.66 -7.10 5.59
CA PHE A 226 26.77 -5.66 5.70
C PHE A 226 27.80 -5.19 6.75
N ARG A 227 28.00 -5.94 7.84
CA ARG A 227 29.06 -5.62 8.83
C ARG A 227 30.45 -5.59 8.20
N LYS A 228 30.73 -6.49 7.25
CA LYS A 228 32.01 -6.53 6.53
C LYS A 228 32.17 -5.31 5.61
N LEU A 229 31.11 -4.97 4.88
CA LEU A 229 31.08 -3.78 4.03
C LEU A 229 31.30 -2.50 4.84
N ARG A 230 30.59 -2.34 5.96
CA ARG A 230 30.73 -1.18 6.84
C ARG A 230 32.16 -0.98 7.35
N ALA A 231 32.93 -2.06 7.53
CA ALA A 231 34.31 -1.97 8.02
C ALA A 231 35.28 -1.46 6.94
N THR A 232 34.98 -1.70 5.66
CA THR A 232 35.85 -1.31 4.53
C THR A 232 35.33 -0.09 3.77
N SER A 233 34.07 0.30 3.98
CA SER A 233 33.50 1.53 3.45
C SER A 233 34.08 2.75 4.17
N GLY A 234 34.44 3.78 3.41
CA GLY A 234 34.77 5.10 3.97
C GLY A 234 33.59 5.65 4.78
N SER A 235 33.89 6.27 5.92
CA SER A 235 32.90 6.98 6.72
C SER A 235 32.82 8.44 6.24
N PRO A 236 31.64 8.94 5.83
CA PRO A 236 31.48 10.37 5.56
C PRO A 236 31.49 11.20 6.86
N ALA A 237 31.38 10.57 8.02
CA ALA A 237 31.46 11.26 9.31
C ALA A 237 32.92 11.55 9.66
N HIS A 238 33.18 12.79 10.09
CA HIS A 238 34.43 13.17 10.73
C HIS A 238 34.70 12.32 11.98
N ALA A 239 35.98 12.23 12.35
CA ALA A 239 36.37 11.66 13.62
C ALA A 239 35.56 12.33 14.75
N PRO A 240 35.00 11.54 15.70
CA PRO A 240 34.31 12.11 16.84
C PRO A 240 35.24 13.07 17.56
N LYS A 241 34.69 14.19 18.05
CA LYS A 241 35.46 15.12 18.87
C LYS A 241 36.00 14.36 20.09
N PRO A 242 37.29 14.50 20.45
CA PRO A 242 37.83 13.91 21.66
C PRO A 242 37.01 14.39 22.86
N SER A 243 36.35 13.47 23.55
CA SER A 243 35.65 13.76 24.81
C SER A 243 36.19 12.84 25.89
N ARG A 244 36.54 13.41 27.05
CA ARG A 244 36.73 12.59 28.26
C ARG A 244 35.34 12.16 28.75
N PRO A 245 35.16 10.89 29.17
CA PRO A 245 33.96 10.53 29.92
C PRO A 245 33.77 11.57 31.02
N GLY A 246 32.56 12.12 31.15
CA GLY A 246 32.25 12.95 32.31
C GLY A 246 32.52 12.16 33.60
N PRO A 247 32.62 12.81 34.77
CA PRO A 247 33.02 12.19 36.05
C PRO A 247 32.10 11.07 36.58
N GLY A 248 31.19 10.56 35.74
CA GLY A 248 30.17 9.61 36.12
C GLY A 248 29.24 10.22 37.16
N ARG A 249 28.42 9.36 37.74
CA ARG A 249 27.65 9.72 38.92
C ARG A 249 28.53 9.49 40.16
N PRO A 250 28.62 10.44 41.11
CA PRO A 250 29.34 10.24 42.36
C PRO A 250 28.83 9.01 43.14
N PRO A 251 29.73 8.18 43.72
CA PRO A 251 29.35 7.07 44.58
C PRO A 251 28.39 7.51 45.69
N GLY A 252 27.34 6.72 45.96
CA GLY A 252 26.34 7.01 47.00
C GLY A 252 25.20 7.94 46.58
N SER A 253 25.28 8.61 45.43
CA SER A 253 24.19 9.49 44.97
C SER A 253 23.02 8.69 44.35
N ARG A 254 21.80 8.92 44.86
CA ARG A 254 20.56 8.31 44.35
C ARG A 254 19.96 9.16 43.22
N ASN A 255 19.16 8.54 42.35
CA ASN A 255 18.48 9.29 41.29
C ASN A 255 17.32 10.08 41.88
N GLN A 256 17.49 11.40 42.02
CA GLN A 256 16.44 12.29 42.55
C GLN A 256 15.36 12.64 41.53
N GLN A 257 15.58 12.32 40.25
CA GLN A 257 14.58 12.46 39.20
C GLN A 257 14.30 11.08 38.57
N PRO A 258 13.48 10.24 39.24
CA PRO A 258 12.94 9.05 38.61
C PRO A 258 12.19 9.44 37.34
N ALA A 259 12.47 8.76 36.23
CA ALA A 259 11.73 9.00 35.00
C ALA A 259 10.24 8.71 35.24
N ALA A 260 9.38 9.64 34.84
CA ALA A 260 7.92 9.47 34.93
C ALA A 260 7.53 8.12 34.29
N ARG A 261 6.82 7.31 35.06
CA ARG A 261 6.26 6.04 34.59
C ARG A 261 4.81 6.31 34.21
N HIS A 262 4.47 6.03 32.97
CA HIS A 262 3.09 6.03 32.52
C HIS A 262 2.53 4.62 32.71
N ASP A 263 1.31 4.52 33.22
CA ASP A 263 0.64 3.23 33.37
C ASP A 263 0.47 2.57 32.00
N VAL A 264 0.73 1.27 31.95
CA VAL A 264 0.67 0.49 30.71
C VAL A 264 -0.78 0.04 30.50
N GLY A 265 -1.49 0.68 29.57
CA GLY A 265 -2.86 0.31 29.20
C GLY A 265 -3.62 1.46 28.54
N LEU A 266 -4.71 1.15 27.83
CA LEU A 266 -5.69 2.18 27.49
C LEU A 266 -6.35 2.61 28.81
N ILE A 267 -6.27 3.87 29.19
CA ILE A 267 -7.03 4.38 30.34
C ILE A 267 -8.34 4.93 29.78
N LEU A 268 -9.47 4.44 30.30
CA LEU A 268 -10.78 4.97 29.95
C LEU A 268 -10.89 6.41 30.45
N VAL A 269 -11.80 7.19 29.87
CA VAL A 269 -12.07 8.58 30.31
C VAL A 269 -12.40 8.67 31.81
N THR A 270 -12.87 7.56 32.40
CA THR A 270 -13.15 7.41 33.83
C THR A 270 -11.90 7.21 34.72
N GLY A 271 -10.69 7.21 34.15
CA GLY A 271 -9.44 6.97 34.87
C GLY A 271 -9.15 5.49 35.15
N GLN A 272 -10.04 4.58 34.77
CA GLN A 272 -9.87 3.13 34.95
C GLN A 272 -9.06 2.50 33.81
N ALA A 273 -8.20 1.54 34.15
CA ALA A 273 -7.52 0.72 33.15
C ALA A 273 -8.54 -0.05 32.29
N HIS A 274 -8.45 0.09 30.98
CA HIS A 274 -9.28 -0.61 30.02
C HIS A 274 -8.96 -2.10 30.06
N GLN A 275 -9.86 -2.88 30.65
CA GLN A 275 -9.87 -4.32 30.50
C GLN A 275 -10.56 -4.69 29.19
N ARG A 276 -9.85 -5.40 28.33
CA ARG A 276 -10.43 -5.97 27.10
C ARG A 276 -11.50 -6.99 27.53
N PRO A 277 -12.77 -6.86 27.12
CA PRO A 277 -13.80 -7.81 27.50
C PRO A 277 -13.40 -9.22 27.06
N THR A 278 -13.52 -10.20 27.96
CA THR A 278 -13.18 -11.60 27.73
C THR A 278 -14.03 -12.28 26.65
N HIS A 279 -15.12 -11.65 26.22
CA HIS A 279 -15.95 -12.12 25.10
C HIS A 279 -16.43 -10.95 24.24
N HIS A 280 -16.60 -11.22 22.93
CA HIS A 280 -17.22 -10.34 21.96
C HIS A 280 -18.67 -9.99 22.33
N LYS A 281 -18.89 -9.06 23.26
CA LYS A 281 -20.16 -8.33 23.31
C LYS A 281 -20.13 -7.26 22.21
N LYS A 282 -20.84 -7.54 21.11
CA LYS A 282 -21.21 -6.53 20.10
C LYS A 282 -21.77 -5.31 20.84
N GLY A 283 -21.19 -4.11 20.65
CA GLY A 283 -21.86 -2.88 21.06
C GLY A 283 -20.97 -1.67 21.38
N THR A 284 -19.84 -1.84 22.06
CA THR A 284 -19.16 -0.67 22.64
C THR A 284 -17.92 -0.29 21.84
N LYS A 285 -18.09 0.53 20.80
CA LYS A 285 -16.97 1.26 20.19
C LYS A 285 -16.66 2.48 21.05
N PRO A 286 -15.49 2.59 21.71
CA PRO A 286 -15.08 3.85 22.31
C PRO A 286 -14.87 4.89 21.20
N ARG A 287 -15.55 6.03 21.31
CA ARG A 287 -15.39 7.19 20.44
C ARG A 287 -14.16 7.96 20.92
N ARG A 288 -13.17 8.15 20.05
CA ARG A 288 -12.00 9.00 20.30
C ARG A 288 -12.43 10.45 20.07
N THR A 289 -12.29 11.31 21.07
CA THR A 289 -12.29 12.77 20.90
C THR A 289 -10.85 13.24 20.86
N GLY A 290 -10.46 13.87 19.75
CA GLY A 290 -9.08 14.25 19.42
C GLY A 290 -8.67 13.69 18.07
#